data_AF-A0A257VVE2-F1
#
_entry.id   AF-A0A257VVE2-F1
#
_cell.length_a   1.000
_cell.length_b   1.000
_cell.length_c   1.000
_cell.angle_alpha   90.00
_cell.angle_beta   90.00
_cell.angle_gamma   90.00
#
_symmetry.space_group_name_H-M   'P 1'
#
loop_
_entity.id
_entity.type
_entity.pdbx_description
1 polymer ?
#
loop_
_entity_poly.entity_id
_entity_poly.type
_entity_poly.pdbx_seq_one_letter_code
_entity_poly.pdbx_strand_id
1 'polypeptide(L)' 'MTLKELLGIFERQGIKRIDPMGQKFDHNLHQAVAQIETPDAAAGTVVQVLQAGYTIHDRLLRPAMVGVAAGVMQQVNTSA' A
#
# COMPACT_ATOMS: atom_id res chain seq x y z
N MET A 1 14.00 -13.77 -17.17
CA MET A 1 15.33 -13.44 -16.59
C MET A 1 15.56 -11.93 -16.47
N THR A 2 15.03 -11.10 -17.36
CA THR A 2 15.15 -9.63 -17.34
C THR A 2 14.61 -8.92 -16.09
N LEU A 3 13.45 -9.34 -15.55
CA LEU A 3 12.85 -8.66 -14.38
C LEU A 3 13.75 -8.71 -13.14
N LYS A 4 14.42 -9.84 -12.91
CA LYS A 4 15.30 -10.02 -11.74
C LYS A 4 16.56 -9.17 -11.85
N GLU A 5 17.12 -9.04 -13.06
CA GLU A 5 18.27 -8.18 -13.33
C GLU A 5 17.91 -6.70 -13.17
N LEU A 6 16.73 -6.29 -13.66
CA LEU A 6 16.23 -4.94 -13.50
C LEU A 6 16.06 -4.57 -12.02
N LEU A 7 15.46 -5.45 -11.22
CA LEU A 7 15.30 -5.25 -9.78
C LEU A 7 16.67 -5.19 -9.07
N GLY A 8 17.63 -6.02 -9.48
CA GLY A 8 19.00 -5.97 -8.95
C GLY A 8 19.72 -4.65 -9.28
N ILE A 9 19.47 -4.05 -10.45
CA ILE A 9 19.99 -2.72 -10.80
C ILE A 9 19.30 -1.64 -9.96
N PHE A 10 17.98 -1.75 -9.76
CA PHE A 10 17.22 -0.82 -8.93
C PHE A 10 17.76 -0.77 -7.50
N GLU A 11 17.99 -1.91 -6.87
CA GLU A 11 18.57 -1.97 -5.52
C GLU A 11 19.96 -1.32 -5.46
N ARG A 12 20.82 -1.56 -6.47
CA ARG A 12 22.15 -0.93 -6.57
C ARG A 12 22.10 0.59 -6.75
N GLN A 13 21.05 1.11 -7.37
CA GLN A 13 20.81 2.54 -7.55
C GLN A 13 20.05 3.17 -6.37
N GLY A 14 19.85 2.42 -5.28
CA GLY A 14 19.13 2.89 -4.10
C GLY A 14 17.61 2.93 -4.27
N ILE A 15 17.06 2.31 -5.33
CA ILE A 15 15.62 2.22 -5.55
C ILE A 15 15.08 1.03 -4.75
N LYS A 16 14.21 1.30 -3.77
CA LYS A 16 13.57 0.28 -2.93
C LYS A 16 12.09 0.18 -3.26
N ARG A 17 11.61 -1.04 -3.44
CA ARG A 17 10.19 -1.33 -3.63
C ARG A 17 9.46 -1.24 -2.28
N ILE A 18 8.34 -0.54 -2.28
CA ILE A 18 7.42 -0.42 -1.15
C ILE A 18 6.29 -1.42 -1.37
N ASP A 19 6.21 -2.43 -0.50
CA ASP A 19 5.16 -3.43 -0.51
C ASP A 19 4.56 -3.53 0.90
N PRO A 20 3.58 -2.66 1.22
CA PRO A 20 3.09 -2.52 2.59
C PRO A 20 1.98 -3.52 2.93
N MET A 21 1.93 -4.68 2.26
CA MET A 21 0.91 -5.69 2.53
C MET A 21 0.91 -6.09 4.03
N GLY A 22 -0.23 -5.96 4.69
CA GLY A 22 -0.39 -6.26 6.11
C GLY A 22 0.18 -5.21 7.07
N GLN A 23 0.78 -4.12 6.56
CA GLN A 23 1.28 -3.02 7.38
C GLN A 23 0.21 -1.94 7.59
N LYS A 24 0.42 -1.08 8.59
CA LYS A 24 -0.43 0.09 8.79
C LYS A 24 -0.27 1.06 7.62
N PHE A 25 -1.37 1.70 7.23
CA PHE A 25 -1.34 2.69 6.16
C PHE A 25 -0.55 3.94 6.59
N ASP A 26 0.42 4.35 5.77
CA ASP A 26 1.26 5.52 5.94
C ASP A 26 0.98 6.51 4.82
N HIS A 27 0.43 7.68 5.15
CA HIS A 27 0.05 8.72 4.18
C HIS A 27 1.22 9.24 3.33
N ASN A 28 2.46 9.14 3.84
CA ASN A 28 3.66 9.62 3.14
C ASN A 28 4.16 8.63 2.08
N LEU A 29 3.82 7.34 2.20
CA LEU A 29 4.37 6.29 1.35
C LEU A 29 3.29 5.56 0.56
N HIS A 30 2.04 5.63 1.01
CA HIS A 30 0.91 4.86 0.49
C HIS A 30 -0.21 5.79 0.05
N GLN A 31 -0.89 5.40 -1.03
CA GLN A 31 -2.08 6.04 -1.54
C GLN A 31 -3.24 5.05 -1.46
N ALA A 32 -4.19 5.32 -0.57
CA ALA A 32 -5.40 4.53 -0.42
C ALA A 32 -6.34 4.85 -1.58
N VAL A 33 -6.59 3.86 -2.44
CA VAL A 33 -7.48 4.00 -3.61
C VAL A 33 -8.81 3.31 -3.42
N ALA A 34 -8.89 2.38 -2.47
CA ALA A 34 -10.09 1.66 -2.11
C ALA A 34 -10.08 1.33 -0.62
N GLN A 35 -11.27 1.25 -0.03
CA GLN A 35 -11.48 0.68 1.28
C GLN A 35 -12.11 -0.70 1.10
N ILE A 36 -11.55 -1.72 1.72
CA ILE A 36 -12.02 -3.11 1.63
C ILE A 36 -12.51 -3.52 3.01
N GLU A 37 -13.76 -3.95 3.08
CA GLU A 37 -14.35 -4.49 4.30
C GLU A 37 -13.76 -5.89 4.53
N THR A 38 -12.90 -6.04 5.53
CA THR A 38 -12.35 -7.35 5.91
C THR A 38 -12.51 -7.55 7.42
N PRO A 39 -13.01 -8.72 7.86
CA PRO A 39 -13.08 -9.06 9.28
C PRO A 39 -11.71 -9.43 9.86
N ASP A 40 -10.73 -9.71 8.99
CA ASP A 40 -9.40 -10.22 9.36
C ASP A 40 -8.36 -9.12 9.67
N ALA A 41 -8.65 -7.84 9.40
CA ALA A 41 -7.68 -6.77 9.56
C ALA A 41 -8.25 -5.54 10.29
N ALA A 42 -7.41 -4.93 11.14
CA ALA A 42 -7.76 -3.71 11.86
C ALA A 42 -7.94 -2.52 10.89
N ALA A 43 -8.84 -1.59 11.25
CA ALA A 43 -9.08 -0.37 10.46
C ALA A 43 -7.78 0.37 10.14
N GLY A 44 -7.57 0.71 8.87
CA GLY A 44 -6.36 1.40 8.41
C GLY A 44 -5.14 0.50 8.18
N THR A 45 -5.32 -0.83 8.14
CA THR A 45 -4.28 -1.77 7.69
C THR A 45 -4.36 -1.94 6.18
N VAL A 46 -3.23 -2.03 5.49
CA VAL A 46 -3.20 -2.37 4.07
C VAL A 46 -3.53 -3.85 3.90
N VAL A 47 -4.63 -4.15 3.22
CA VAL A 47 -5.09 -5.52 2.97
C VAL A 47 -4.89 -5.96 1.53
N GLN A 48 -4.65 -4.99 0.64
CA GLN A 48 -4.35 -5.27 -0.76
C GLN A 48 -3.37 -4.26 -1.32
N VAL A 49 -2.37 -4.74 -2.06
CA VAL A 49 -1.47 -3.89 -2.85
C VAL A 49 -1.87 -4.02 -4.31
N LEU A 50 -2.47 -2.98 -4.88
CA LEU A 50 -2.82 -2.95 -6.30
C LEU A 50 -1.58 -2.67 -7.15
N GLN A 51 -0.69 -1.85 -6.62
CA GLN A 51 0.53 -1.48 -7.31
C GLN A 51 1.62 -1.10 -6.31
N ALA A 52 2.78 -1.74 -6.44
CA ALA A 52 3.92 -1.46 -5.59
C ALA A 52 4.41 -0.01 -5.75
N GLY A 53 4.78 0.59 -4.62
CA GLY A 53 5.45 1.89 -4.59
C GLY A 53 6.95 1.73 -4.79
N TYR A 54 7.63 2.84 -5.05
CA TYR A 54 9.09 2.86 -5.13
C TYR A 54 9.62 4.12 -4.44
N THR A 55 10.69 3.95 -3.68
CA THR A 55 11.53 5.04 -3.16
C THR A 55 12.87 5.01 -3.88
N ILE A 56 13.52 6.16 -4.01
CA ILE A 56 14.90 6.28 -4.46
C ILE A 56 15.70 6.96 -3.37
N HIS A 57 16.65 6.24 -2.78
CA HIS A 57 17.34 6.62 -1.55
C HIS A 57 16.31 6.92 -0.45
N ASP A 58 16.13 8.20 -0.11
CA ASP A 58 15.18 8.66 0.92
C ASP A 58 14.02 9.49 0.33
N ARG A 59 13.89 9.53 -1.00
CA ARG A 59 12.84 10.28 -1.69
C ARG A 59 11.79 9.34 -2.25
N LEU A 60 10.52 9.65 -2.01
CA LEU A 60 9.40 8.96 -2.63
C LEU A 60 9.43 9.21 -4.14
N LEU A 61 9.65 8.15 -4.92
CA LEU A 61 9.55 8.22 -6.38
C LEU A 61 8.09 8.05 -6.80
N ARG A 62 7.39 7.10 -6.17
CA ARG A 62 5.99 6.83 -6.41
C ARG A 62 5.34 6.18 -5.19
N PRO A 63 4.17 6.65 -4.71
CA PRO A 63 3.44 5.99 -3.64
C PRO A 63 2.90 4.62 -4.08
N ALA A 64 2.81 3.70 -3.13
CA ALA A 64 2.15 2.41 -3.35
C ALA A 64 0.64 2.62 -3.39
N MET A 65 -0.04 2.10 -4.42
CA MET A 65 -1.49 2.13 -4.49
C MET A 65 -2.05 0.92 -3.77
N VAL A 66 -2.81 1.18 -2.71
CA VAL A 66 -3.22 0.14 -1.77
C VAL A 66 -4.71 0.24 -1.45
N GLY A 67 -5.30 -0.92 -1.16
CA GLY A 67 -6.59 -1.07 -0.52
C GLY A 67 -6.38 -1.17 0.99
N VAL A 68 -7.03 -0.30 1.75
CA VAL A 68 -6.98 -0.30 3.22
C VAL A 68 -8.23 -0.97 3.79
N ALA A 69 -8.09 -1.64 4.93
CA ALA A 69 -9.21 -2.20 5.65
C ALA A 69 -10.12 -1.07 6.12
N ALA A 70 -11.36 -1.07 5.64
CA ALA A 70 -12.48 -0.48 6.37
C ALA A 70 -12.73 -1.41 7.56
N GLY A 71 -11.98 -1.23 8.65
CA GLY A 71 -12.25 -2.00 9.86
C GLY A 71 -13.70 -1.74 10.26
N VAL A 72 -14.40 -2.80 10.66
CA VAL A 72 -15.85 -2.88 10.89
C VAL A 72 -16.48 -1.52 11.23
N MET A 73 -16.90 -0.78 10.19
CA MET A 73 -17.72 0.41 10.36
C MET A 73 -19.15 -0.08 10.39
N GLN A 74 -19.70 -0.17 11.60
CA GLN A 74 -21.14 -0.29 11.82
C GLN A 74 -21.87 0.74 10.97
N GLN A 75 -22.89 0.25 10.28
CA GLN A 75 -23.94 1.00 9.59
C GLN A 75 -24.29 2.29 10.36
N VAL A 76 -23.95 3.44 9.79
CA VAL A 76 -24.56 4.70 10.22
C VAL A 76 -25.79 4.89 9.36
N ASN A 77 -26.93 4.61 9.98
CA ASN A 77 -28.27 4.85 9.46
C ASN A 77 -28.40 6.25 8.84
N THR A 78 -28.87 6.31 7.60
CA THR A 78 -29.77 7.38 7.15
C THR A 78 -30.85 6.76 6.28
N SER A 79 -31.90 6.29 6.95
CA SER A 79 -33.24 6.24 6.37
C SER A 79 -33.91 7.58 6.70
N ALA A 80 -34.36 8.29 5.68
CA ALA A 80 -35.41 9.30 5.75
C ALA A 80 -36.04 9.44 4.36
#